data_AF-A0A084YZR3-F1
#
_entry.id   AF-A0A084YZR3-F1
#
_cell.length_a   1.000
_cell.length_b   1.000
_cell.length_c   1.000
_cell.angle_alpha   90.00
_cell.angle_beta   90.00
_cell.angle_gamma   90.00
#
_symmetry.space_group_name_H-M   'P 1'
#
loop_
_entity.id
_entity.type
_entity.pdbx_description
1 polymer ?
#
loop_
_entity_poly.entity_id
_entity_poly.type
_entity_poly.pdbx_seq_one_letter_code
_entity_poly.pdbx_strand_id
1 'polypeptide(L)' 'MSRSSLIKLIHVASRRLQLDDDTYRSLLMNITGKQSCRDLRVGQLETVLKALEDKGFKRTRP' A
#
# COMPACT_ATOMS: atom_id res chain seq x y z
N MET A 1 -9.68 3.82 10.82
CA MET A 1 -9.64 4.01 9.34
C MET A 1 -10.50 2.94 8.69
N SER A 2 -11.25 3.26 7.63
CA SER A 2 -11.98 2.23 6.88
C SER A 2 -11.05 1.56 5.86
N ARG A 3 -11.33 0.28 5.57
CA ARG A 3 -10.58 -0.51 4.58
C ARG A 3 -10.42 0.21 3.25
N SER A 4 -11.50 0.82 2.77
CA SER A 4 -11.54 1.56 1.51
C SER A 4 -10.61 2.78 1.52
N SER A 5 -10.49 3.48 2.65
CA SER A 5 -9.56 4.60 2.80
C SER A 5 -8.09 4.14 2.75
N LEU A 6 -7.77 3.00 3.35
CA LEU A 6 -6.41 2.42 3.28
C LEU A 6 -6.04 2.05 1.84
N ILE A 7 -6.94 1.39 1.11
CA ILE A 7 -6.72 1.03 -0.30
C ILE A 7 -6.45 2.29 -1.13
N LYS A 8 -7.27 3.35 -0.97
CA LYS A 8 -7.05 4.63 -1.66
C LYS A 8 -5.68 5.22 -1.33
N LEU A 9 -5.26 5.20 -0.06
CA LEU A 9 -3.96 5.72 0.34
C LEU A 9 -2.80 4.93 -0.25
N ILE A 10 -2.90 3.60 -0.30
CA ILE A 10 -1.89 2.73 -0.90
C ILE A 10 -1.73 3.03 -2.39
N HIS A 11 -2.84 3.21 -3.13
CA HIS A 11 -2.78 3.61 -4.54
C HIS A 11 -2.15 4.99 -4.73
N VAL A 12 -2.52 5.96 -3.90
CA VAL A 12 -1.92 7.32 -3.93
C VAL A 12 -0.43 7.25 -3.61
N ALA A 13 -0.04 6.48 -2.60
CA ALA A 13 1.35 6.30 -2.19
C ALA A 13 2.18 5.63 -3.28
N SER A 14 1.65 4.56 -3.89
CA SER A 14 2.31 3.88 -5.01
C SER A 14 2.52 4.82 -6.19
N ARG A 15 1.52 5.64 -6.52
CA ARG A 15 1.63 6.66 -7.56
C ARG A 15 2.64 7.76 -7.22
N ARG A 16 2.67 8.23 -5.97
CA ARG A 16 3.65 9.24 -5.52
C ARG A 16 5.08 8.72 -5.53
N LEU A 17 5.26 7.44 -5.20
CA LEU A 17 6.54 6.76 -5.25
C LEU A 17 6.92 6.30 -6.67
N GLN A 18 6.07 6.56 -7.66
CA GLN A 18 6.25 6.11 -9.05
C GLN A 18 6.55 4.60 -9.14
N LEU A 19 5.84 3.81 -8.33
CA LEU A 19 5.92 2.35 -8.42
C LEU A 19 5.14 1.90 -9.64
N ASP A 20 5.83 1.28 -10.58
CA ASP A 20 5.19 0.55 -11.67
C ASP A 20 4.33 -0.60 -11.14
N ASP A 21 3.37 -1.04 -11.95
CA ASP A 21 2.44 -2.11 -11.58
C ASP A 21 3.15 -3.39 -11.12
N ASP A 22 4.26 -3.78 -11.75
CA ASP A 22 5.05 -4.95 -11.35
C ASP A 22 5.72 -4.78 -9.99
N THR A 23 6.31 -3.60 -9.74
CA THR A 23 6.92 -3.29 -8.44
C THR A 23 5.87 -3.25 -7.33
N TYR A 24 4.71 -2.67 -7.63
CA TYR A 24 3.57 -2.62 -6.73
C TYR A 24 3.03 -4.01 -6.41
N ARG A 25 2.77 -4.85 -7.42
CA ARG A 25 2.32 -6.24 -7.24
C ARG A 25 3.34 -7.08 -6.49
N SER A 26 4.63 -6.90 -6.77
CA SER A 26 5.71 -7.58 -6.05
C SER A 26 5.76 -7.16 -4.58
N LEU A 27 5.55 -5.87 -4.29
CA LEU A 27 5.46 -5.37 -2.93
C LEU A 27 4.26 -5.95 -2.18
N LEU A 28 3.09 -5.98 -2.81
CA LEU A 28 1.91 -6.62 -2.24
C LEU A 28 2.16 -8.11 -1.98
N MET A 29 2.73 -8.83 -2.95
CA MET A 29 3.03 -10.26 -2.84
C MET A 29 4.04 -10.53 -1.70
N ASN A 30 5.10 -9.74 -1.61
CA ASN A 30 6.14 -9.92 -0.59
C ASN A 30 5.61 -9.63 0.83
N ILE A 31 4.77 -8.61 0.99
CA ILE A 31 4.25 -8.21 2.32
C ILE A 31 3.09 -9.11 2.75
N THR A 32 2.22 -9.50 1.81
CA THR A 32 0.92 -10.08 2.14
C THR A 32 0.68 -11.47 1.56
N GLY A 33 1.54 -11.92 0.65
CA GLY A 33 1.35 -13.14 -0.14
C GLY A 33 0.28 -13.01 -1.22
N LYS A 34 -0.25 -11.80 -1.49
CA LYS A 34 -1.32 -11.57 -2.46
C LYS A 34 -0.98 -10.40 -3.38
N GLN A 35 -1.49 -10.45 -4.61
CA GLN A 35 -1.27 -9.39 -5.60
C GLN A 35 -2.42 -8.37 -5.68
N SER A 36 -3.47 -8.53 -4.85
CA SER A 36 -4.69 -7.72 -4.95
C SER A 36 -5.12 -7.17 -3.59
N CYS A 37 -5.29 -5.84 -3.51
CA CYS A 37 -5.82 -5.17 -2.32
C CYS A 37 -7.24 -5.60 -1.96
N ARG A 38 -8.01 -6.13 -2.92
CA ARG A 38 -9.37 -6.64 -2.69
C ARG A 38 -9.39 -7.89 -1.83
N ASP A 39 -8.29 -8.63 -1.76
CA ASP A 39 -8.17 -9.84 -0.94
C ASP A 39 -7.45 -9.59 0.39
N LEU A 40 -7.00 -8.34 0.61
CA LEU A 40 -6.29 -7.94 1.82
C LEU A 40 -7.25 -7.56 2.95
N ARG A 41 -6.85 -7.99 4.14
CA ARG A 41 -7.44 -7.56 5.42
C ARG A 41 -6.88 -6.20 5.84
N VAL A 42 -7.58 -5.53 6.74
CA VAL A 42 -7.18 -4.20 7.25
C VAL A 42 -5.73 -4.20 7.78
N GLY A 43 -5.34 -5.18 8.59
CA GLY A 43 -3.95 -5.26 9.09
C GLY A 43 -2.89 -5.46 8.00
N GLN A 44 -3.22 -6.18 6.93
CA GLN A 44 -2.31 -6.31 5.78
C GLN A 44 -2.18 -5.00 5.00
N LEU A 45 -3.29 -4.28 4.80
CA LEU A 45 -3.27 -2.97 4.17
C LEU A 45 -2.46 -1.95 4.98
N GLU A 46 -2.58 -1.97 6.31
CA GLU A 46 -1.76 -1.12 7.18
C GLU A 46 -0.27 -1.45 7.06
N THR A 47 0.09 -2.73 6.98
CA THR A 47 1.48 -3.18 6.79
C THR A 47 2.04 -2.72 5.45
N VAL A 48 1.27 -2.88 4.36
CA VAL A 48 1.64 -2.39 3.02
C VAL A 48 1.84 -0.88 3.05
N LEU A 49 0.92 -0.16 3.67
CA LEU A 49 1.02 1.30 3.77
C LEU A 49 2.25 1.74 4.57
N LYS A 50 2.57 1.05 5.66
CA LYS A 50 3.78 1.30 6.45
C LYS A 50 5.05 1.06 5.62
N ALA A 51 5.10 -0.01 4.83
CA ALA A 51 6.23 -0.26 3.93
C ALA A 51 6.38 0.82 2.84
N LEU A 52 5.27 1.39 2.37
CA LEU A 52 5.30 2.54 1.47
C LEU A 52 5.80 3.79 2.21
N GLU A 53 5.42 3.98 3.47
CA GLU A 53 5.93 5.06 4.33
C GLU A 53 7.45 4.96 4.51
N ASP A 54 7.96 3.76 4.79
CA ASP A 54 9.40 3.47 4.92
C ASP A 54 10.17 3.70 3.60
N LYS A 55 9.52 3.48 2.44
CA LYS A 55 10.08 3.79 1.12
C LYS A 55 10.12 5.29 0.79
N GLY A 56 9.59 6.15 1.67
CA GLY A 56 9.60 7.60 1.51
C GLY A 56 8.22 8.23 1.29
N PHE A 57 7.13 7.45 1.37
CA PHE A 57 5.79 8.03 1.36
C PHE A 57 5.51 8.71 2.70
N LYS A 58 5.69 10.03 2.76
CA LYS A 58 5.27 10.78 3.95
C LYS A 58 3.75 10.94 3.94
N ARG A 59 3.07 10.25 4.87
CA ARG A 59 1.75 10.70 5.31
C ARG A 59 1.93 12.07 5.97
N THR A 60 1.68 13.13 5.20
CA THR A 60 1.30 14.40 5.80
C THR A 60 0.01 14.16 6.56
N ARG A 61 0.13 13.86 7.86
CA ARG A 61 -0.95 14.16 8.79
C ARG A 61 -1.13 15.67 8.73
N PRO A 62 -2.33 16.18 8.41
CA PRO A 62 -2.63 17.58 8.66
C PRO A 62 -2.49 17.88 10.15
#